data_AF-F2FAJ7-F1
#
_entry.id   AF-F2FAJ7-F1
#
_cell.length_a   1.000
_cell.length_b   1.000
_cell.length_c   1.000
_cell.angle_alpha   90.00
_cell.angle_beta   90.00
_cell.angle_gamma   90.00
#
_symmetry.space_group_name_H-M   'P 1'
#
loop_
_entity.id
_entity.type
_entity.pdbx_description
1 polymer ?
#
loop_
_entity_poly.entity_id
_entity_poly.type
_entity_poly.pdbx_seq_one_letter_code
_entity_poly.pdbx_strand_id
1 'polypeptide(L)'
;MKKNLSFAMLIIVCALMLFGCDQQNPSKNSDKVAKAEDFESHFYQSDRYTIYLHEDGLTIDGTFINDDRKSIIDKVVVSEDMDSPHIHKELNNAKVKVKGDKYIITADDDISLEFTKFMDHIIVDSEGMEYIRKAKE
;
A
#
# COMPACT_ATOMS: atom_id res chain seq x y z
N MET A 1 67.33 -9.11 1.52
CA MET A 1 66.13 -8.55 0.87
C MET A 1 65.17 -9.68 0.48
N LYS A 2 64.16 -10.00 1.31
CA LYS A 2 63.01 -10.85 0.96
C LYS A 2 61.88 -10.58 1.98
N LYS A 3 60.88 -9.74 1.64
CA LYS A 3 59.64 -9.56 2.42
C LYS A 3 58.46 -9.19 1.52
N ASN A 4 58.19 -9.96 0.47
CA ASN A 4 56.99 -9.76 -0.36
C ASN A 4 56.20 -11.06 -0.46
N LEU A 5 55.71 -11.58 0.68
CA LEU A 5 54.84 -12.76 0.66
C LEU A 5 53.87 -12.76 1.86
N SER A 6 53.09 -11.69 2.00
CA SER A 6 52.03 -11.64 3.03
C SER A 6 50.91 -10.64 2.69
N PHE A 7 50.53 -10.53 1.41
CA PHE A 7 49.36 -9.73 1.01
C PHE A 7 48.34 -10.53 0.17
N ALA A 8 48.76 -11.62 -0.49
CA ALA A 8 47.84 -12.41 -1.31
C ALA A 8 46.86 -13.29 -0.49
N MET A 9 47.18 -13.62 0.77
CA MET A 9 46.34 -14.49 1.60
C MET A 9 45.19 -13.74 2.31
N LEU A 10 45.27 -12.41 2.43
CA LEU A 10 44.22 -11.61 3.09
C LEU A 10 43.01 -11.35 2.17
N ILE A 11 43.23 -11.29 0.85
CA ILE A 11 42.17 -11.01 -0.14
C ILE A 11 41.21 -12.19 -0.30
N ILE A 12 41.69 -13.42 -0.13
CA ILE A 12 40.88 -14.64 -0.26
C ILE A 12 39.90 -14.79 0.92
N VAL A 13 40.25 -14.28 2.10
CA VAL A 13 39.36 -14.33 3.29
C VAL A 13 38.22 -13.30 3.18
N CYS A 14 38.46 -12.14 2.58
CA CYS A 14 37.41 -11.14 2.35
C CYS A 14 36.38 -11.57 1.29
N ALA A 15 36.78 -12.37 0.29
CA ALA A 15 35.86 -12.83 -0.75
C ALA A 15 34.83 -13.87 -0.24
N LEU A 16 35.13 -14.59 0.85
CA LEU A 16 34.23 -15.58 1.43
C LEU A 16 33.17 -14.99 2.37
N MET A 17 33.28 -13.72 2.77
CA MET A 17 32.25 -13.04 3.57
C MET A 17 31.12 -12.40 2.74
N LEU A 18 31.15 -12.51 1.40
CA LEU A 18 30.11 -11.95 0.52
C LEU A 18 28.88 -12.85 0.32
N PHE A 19 28.84 -14.04 0.92
CA PHE A 19 27.62 -14.88 1.00
C PHE A 19 26.84 -14.64 2.32
N GLY A 20 26.96 -13.43 2.87
CA GLY A 20 26.36 -13.00 4.14
C GLY A 20 25.16 -12.07 3.99
N CYS A 21 24.37 -12.20 2.93
CA CYS A 21 22.94 -11.90 2.98
C CYS A 21 22.26 -13.07 2.30
N ASP A 22 22.07 -14.15 3.06
CA ASP A 22 20.90 -14.98 2.91
C ASP A 22 19.74 -13.99 2.78
N GLN A 23 19.27 -13.75 1.55
CA GLN A 23 18.02 -13.06 1.35
C GLN A 23 17.04 -13.99 2.03
N GLN A 24 16.77 -13.66 3.30
CA GLN A 24 15.71 -14.21 4.09
C GLN A 24 14.61 -14.54 3.10
N ASN A 25 14.36 -15.84 2.95
CA ASN A 25 13.07 -16.36 2.51
C ASN A 25 12.05 -15.29 2.87
N PRO A 26 11.30 -14.70 1.92
CA PRO A 26 10.16 -13.91 2.33
C PRO A 26 9.35 -14.88 3.16
N SER A 27 9.44 -14.72 4.48
CA SER A 27 8.66 -15.48 5.42
C SER A 27 7.28 -15.28 4.87
N LYS A 28 6.68 -16.36 4.36
CA LYS A 28 5.24 -16.47 4.21
C LYS A 28 4.71 -16.31 5.63
N ASN A 29 4.70 -15.08 6.13
CA ASN A 29 3.89 -14.67 7.23
C ASN A 29 2.48 -14.84 6.69
N SER A 30 1.86 -15.94 7.06
CA SER A 30 0.43 -16.21 6.91
C SER A 30 -0.44 -15.03 7.39
N ASP A 31 0.15 -14.10 8.12
CA ASP A 31 -0.51 -12.99 8.80
C ASP A 31 -0.77 -11.79 7.86
N LYS A 32 -0.10 -11.71 6.69
CA LYS A 32 -0.31 -10.61 5.72
C LYS A 32 -1.27 -10.96 4.58
N VAL A 33 -2.05 -12.02 4.74
CA VAL A 33 -3.06 -12.38 3.72
C VAL A 33 -4.21 -11.36 3.78
N ALA A 34 -4.45 -10.71 2.66
CA ALA A 34 -5.59 -9.83 2.46
C ALA A 34 -6.89 -10.67 2.40
N LYS A 35 -7.98 -10.09 2.89
CA LYS A 35 -9.31 -10.74 2.94
C LYS A 35 -10.36 -9.71 2.52
N ALA A 36 -11.29 -10.06 1.63
CA ALA A 36 -12.32 -9.10 1.21
C ALA A 36 -13.17 -8.65 2.41
N GLU A 37 -13.35 -9.56 3.37
CA GLU A 37 -14.05 -9.38 4.65
C GLU A 37 -13.41 -8.28 5.52
N ASP A 38 -12.14 -7.91 5.26
CA ASP A 38 -11.48 -6.79 5.94
C ASP A 38 -12.19 -5.44 5.71
N PHE A 39 -13.08 -5.34 4.71
CA PHE A 39 -13.86 -4.14 4.37
C PHE A 39 -15.34 -4.22 4.80
N GLU A 40 -15.82 -5.37 5.28
CA GLU A 40 -17.23 -5.54 5.67
C GLU A 40 -17.55 -4.75 6.95
N SER A 41 -16.68 -4.84 7.94
CA SER A 41 -16.86 -4.27 9.28
C SER A 41 -15.99 -3.04 9.56
N HIS A 42 -15.18 -2.61 8.59
CA HIS A 42 -14.23 -1.53 8.77
C HIS A 42 -14.23 -0.53 7.61
N PHE A 43 -13.78 0.67 7.91
CA PHE A 43 -13.34 1.66 6.94
C PHE A 43 -11.85 1.93 7.11
N TYR A 44 -11.23 2.57 6.13
CA TYR A 44 -9.80 2.86 6.16
C TYR A 44 -9.60 4.36 5.99
N GLN A 45 -8.79 4.95 6.85
CA GLN A 45 -8.60 6.39 6.92
C GLN A 45 -7.11 6.73 6.90
N SER A 46 -6.73 7.56 5.94
CA SER A 46 -5.44 8.26 5.91
C SER A 46 -5.57 9.64 6.56
N ASP A 47 -4.51 10.44 6.54
CA ASP A 47 -4.57 11.83 6.97
C ASP A 47 -5.36 12.74 6.00
N ARG A 48 -5.71 12.25 4.80
CA ARG A 48 -6.46 13.01 3.78
C ARG A 48 -7.82 12.44 3.43
N TYR A 49 -7.91 11.12 3.33
CA TYR A 49 -9.06 10.43 2.77
C TYR A 49 -9.51 9.31 3.67
N THR A 50 -10.83 9.19 3.78
CA THR A 50 -11.54 8.04 4.30
C THR A 50 -12.11 7.27 3.11
N ILE A 51 -11.79 5.98 3.04
CA ILE A 51 -12.39 5.04 2.08
C ILE A 51 -13.32 4.10 2.83
N TYR A 52 -14.55 4.01 2.33
CA TYR A 52 -15.62 3.25 2.94
C TYR A 52 -16.32 2.40 1.90
N LEU A 53 -16.20 1.08 2.02
CA LEU A 53 -16.91 0.15 1.18
C LEU A 53 -18.20 -0.30 1.88
N HIS A 54 -19.32 -0.21 1.20
CA HIS A 54 -20.64 -0.63 1.67
C HIS A 54 -21.35 -1.42 0.56
N GLU A 55 -22.54 -1.96 0.85
CA GLU A 55 -23.29 -2.79 -0.10
C GLU A 55 -23.57 -2.05 -1.42
N ASP A 56 -23.88 -0.76 -1.33
CA ASP A 56 -24.24 0.07 -2.50
C ASP A 56 -23.04 0.62 -3.28
N GLY A 57 -21.81 0.54 -2.75
CA GLY A 57 -20.66 1.15 -3.43
C GLY A 57 -19.44 1.45 -2.56
N LEU A 58 -18.63 2.38 -3.07
CA LEU A 58 -17.44 2.92 -2.43
C LEU A 58 -17.64 4.43 -2.22
N THR A 59 -17.60 4.87 -0.96
CA THR A 59 -17.50 6.29 -0.61
C THR A 59 -16.04 6.66 -0.40
N ILE A 60 -15.63 7.79 -0.97
CA ILE A 60 -14.37 8.47 -0.72
C ILE A 60 -14.70 9.86 -0.17
N ASP A 61 -14.35 10.10 1.09
CA ASP A 61 -14.54 11.39 1.75
C ASP A 61 -13.19 11.93 2.21
N GLY A 62 -12.97 13.23 2.14
CA GLY A 62 -11.73 13.80 2.65
C GLY A 62 -11.40 15.20 2.17
N THR A 63 -10.11 15.49 2.12
CA THR A 63 -9.58 16.77 1.64
C THR A 63 -8.41 16.52 0.70
N PHE A 64 -8.57 16.93 -0.56
CA PHE A 64 -7.47 17.01 -1.51
C PHE A 64 -6.53 18.16 -1.12
N ILE A 65 -5.25 17.84 -0.99
CA ILE A 65 -4.19 18.80 -0.72
C ILE A 65 -3.17 18.68 -1.84
N ASN A 66 -3.00 19.76 -2.60
CA ASN A 66 -2.00 19.81 -3.66
C ASN A 66 -0.61 20.02 -3.06
N ASP A 67 0.02 18.94 -2.61
CA ASP A 67 1.41 18.90 -2.18
C ASP A 67 2.18 17.74 -2.85
N ASP A 68 3.42 17.51 -2.40
CA ASP A 68 4.32 16.51 -2.97
C ASP A 68 3.93 15.05 -2.64
N ARG A 69 3.15 14.82 -1.60
CA ARG A 69 2.68 13.48 -1.23
C ARG A 69 1.51 13.12 -2.14
N LYS A 70 1.63 12.03 -2.87
CA LYS A 70 0.60 11.54 -3.80
C LYS A 70 -0.18 10.39 -3.20
N SER A 71 -1.41 10.25 -3.64
CA SER A 71 -2.23 9.07 -3.41
C SER A 71 -2.82 8.58 -4.73
N ILE A 72 -3.09 7.27 -4.82
CA ILE A 72 -3.89 6.73 -5.92
C ILE A 72 -5.29 7.36 -5.96
N ILE A 73 -5.82 7.80 -4.81
CA ILE A 73 -7.13 8.45 -4.69
C ILE A 73 -7.16 9.79 -5.43
N ASP A 74 -6.03 10.52 -5.46
CA ASP A 74 -5.94 11.80 -6.18
C ASP A 74 -6.36 11.65 -7.65
N LYS A 75 -6.01 10.52 -8.29
CA LYS A 75 -6.37 10.23 -9.68
C LYS A 75 -7.87 10.04 -9.91
N VAL A 76 -8.62 9.75 -8.84
CA VAL A 76 -10.07 9.51 -8.89
C VAL A 76 -10.84 10.77 -8.52
N VAL A 77 -10.32 11.58 -7.60
CA VAL A 77 -11.06 12.70 -7.00
C VAL A 77 -10.71 14.05 -7.62
N VAL A 78 -9.51 14.19 -8.21
CA VAL A 78 -9.09 15.44 -8.86
C VAL A 78 -9.81 15.61 -10.19
N SER A 79 -10.55 16.70 -10.34
CA SER A 79 -11.02 17.23 -11.62
C SER A 79 -10.32 18.55 -11.95
N GLU A 80 -10.31 18.94 -13.22
CA GLU A 80 -9.68 20.20 -13.66
C GLU A 80 -10.36 21.45 -13.04
N ASP A 81 -11.62 21.32 -12.59
CA ASP A 81 -12.48 22.42 -12.12
C ASP A 81 -12.87 22.31 -10.63
N MET A 82 -11.99 21.82 -9.75
CA MET A 82 -12.31 21.74 -8.32
C MET A 82 -12.37 23.12 -7.63
N ASP A 83 -13.59 23.53 -7.25
CA ASP A 83 -13.84 24.78 -6.50
C ASP A 83 -13.54 24.68 -4.99
N SER A 84 -13.44 23.46 -4.45
CA SER A 84 -13.25 23.19 -3.02
C SER A 84 -12.25 22.04 -2.82
N PRO A 85 -11.36 22.11 -1.81
CA PRO A 85 -10.47 21.00 -1.49
C PRO A 85 -11.20 19.84 -0.81
N HIS A 86 -12.41 20.06 -0.26
CA HIS A 86 -13.19 18.98 0.32
C HIS A 86 -13.74 18.07 -0.78
N ILE A 87 -13.57 16.77 -0.59
CA ILE A 87 -14.01 15.72 -1.49
C ILE A 87 -15.09 14.90 -0.80
N HIS A 88 -16.19 14.71 -1.50
CA HIS A 88 -17.16 13.66 -1.21
C HIS A 88 -17.54 13.01 -2.53
N LYS A 89 -17.15 11.74 -2.72
CA LYS A 89 -17.39 10.99 -3.96
C LYS A 89 -17.98 9.63 -3.65
N GLU A 90 -19.14 9.36 -4.24
CA GLU A 90 -19.80 8.06 -4.21
C GLU A 90 -19.58 7.38 -5.57
N LEU A 91 -19.05 6.15 -5.53
CA LEU A 91 -18.80 5.32 -6.70
C LEU A 91 -19.63 4.05 -6.58
N ASN A 92 -20.29 3.65 -7.67
CA ASN A 92 -21.23 2.52 -7.66
C ASN A 92 -20.55 1.21 -8.07
N ASN A 93 -21.26 0.10 -7.89
CA ASN A 93 -20.84 -1.24 -8.32
C ASN A 93 -19.46 -1.67 -7.78
N ALA A 94 -19.11 -1.19 -6.59
CA ALA A 94 -17.80 -1.41 -6.00
C ALA A 94 -17.58 -2.89 -5.65
N LYS A 95 -16.40 -3.42 -5.97
CA LYS A 95 -16.02 -4.82 -5.71
C LYS A 95 -14.59 -4.88 -5.21
N VAL A 96 -14.34 -5.76 -4.23
CA VAL A 96 -12.99 -6.06 -3.77
C VAL A 96 -12.55 -7.40 -4.32
N LYS A 97 -11.41 -7.41 -5.00
CA LYS A 97 -10.68 -8.62 -5.36
C LYS A 97 -9.40 -8.68 -4.55
N VAL A 98 -9.01 -9.88 -4.14
CA VAL A 98 -7.79 -10.11 -3.38
C VAL A 98 -6.81 -10.92 -4.21
N LYS A 99 -5.52 -10.54 -4.15
CA LYS A 99 -4.41 -11.31 -4.74
C LYS A 99 -3.22 -11.31 -3.78
N GLY A 100 -3.13 -12.36 -2.95
CA GLY A 100 -2.07 -12.46 -1.94
C GLY A 100 -2.28 -11.48 -0.80
N ASP A 101 -1.37 -10.51 -0.67
CA ASP A 101 -1.43 -9.40 0.28
C ASP A 101 -2.08 -8.14 -0.30
N LYS A 102 -2.56 -8.18 -1.56
CA LYS A 102 -3.14 -7.03 -2.24
C LYS A 102 -4.66 -7.04 -2.24
N TYR A 103 -5.24 -5.86 -2.03
CA TYR A 103 -6.63 -5.53 -2.31
C TYR A 103 -6.70 -4.74 -3.63
N ILE A 104 -7.64 -5.11 -4.48
CA ILE A 104 -7.95 -4.42 -5.73
C ILE A 104 -9.43 -4.04 -5.64
N ILE A 105 -9.71 -2.77 -5.43
CA ILE A 105 -11.07 -2.23 -5.35
C ILE A 105 -11.42 -1.64 -6.71
N THR A 106 -12.46 -2.17 -7.36
CA THR A 106 -12.96 -1.65 -8.63
C THR A 106 -14.33 -1.02 -8.45
N ALA A 107 -14.64 0.09 -9.11
CA ALA A 107 -15.94 0.76 -9.07
C ALA A 107 -16.23 1.47 -10.40
N ASP A 108 -17.51 1.76 -10.70
CA ASP A 108 -17.98 2.47 -11.91
C ASP A 108 -17.38 1.97 -13.24
N ASP A 109 -17.03 0.68 -13.31
CA ASP A 109 -16.44 -0.04 -14.45
C ASP A 109 -15.03 0.39 -14.90
N ASP A 110 -14.53 1.58 -14.54
CA ASP A 110 -13.23 2.10 -14.95
C ASP A 110 -12.27 2.46 -13.80
N ILE A 111 -12.78 2.62 -12.58
CA ILE A 111 -11.95 2.90 -11.40
C ILE A 111 -11.34 1.60 -10.88
N SER A 112 -10.03 1.64 -10.62
CA SER A 112 -9.29 0.55 -9.98
C SER A 112 -8.28 1.12 -8.98
N LEU A 113 -8.47 0.82 -7.70
CA LEU A 113 -7.61 1.21 -6.60
C LEU A 113 -6.87 -0.02 -6.06
N GLU A 114 -5.54 0.04 -6.01
CA GLU A 114 -4.71 -1.03 -5.47
C GLU A 114 -4.13 -0.64 -4.12
N PHE A 115 -4.31 -1.51 -3.14
CA PHE A 115 -3.73 -1.40 -1.80
C PHE A 115 -3.00 -2.68 -1.42
N THR A 116 -1.92 -2.56 -0.67
CA THR A 116 -1.19 -3.69 -0.08
C THR A 116 -1.43 -3.73 1.42
N LYS A 117 -1.76 -4.90 1.97
CA LYS A 117 -1.86 -5.15 3.41
C LYS A 117 -0.46 -5.09 4.02
N PHE A 118 -0.16 -3.99 4.70
CA PHE A 118 1.13 -3.81 5.34
C PHE A 118 1.16 -4.43 6.73
N MET A 119 0.07 -4.22 7.48
CA MET A 119 -0.22 -4.79 8.80
C MET A 119 -1.72 -5.11 8.93
N ASP A 120 -2.12 -5.78 10.02
CA ASP A 120 -3.52 -6.13 10.26
C ASP A 120 -4.48 -4.94 10.21
N HIS A 121 -4.03 -3.75 10.62
CA HIS A 121 -4.84 -2.54 10.69
C HIS A 121 -4.33 -1.43 9.77
N ILE A 122 -3.38 -1.72 8.88
CA ILE A 122 -2.79 -0.72 7.97
C ILE A 122 -2.71 -1.29 6.56
N ILE A 123 -3.30 -0.57 5.61
CA ILE A 123 -3.11 -0.80 4.18
C ILE A 123 -2.36 0.39 3.56
N VAL A 124 -1.64 0.14 2.48
CA VAL A 124 -0.83 1.15 1.80
C VAL A 124 -1.18 1.17 0.33
N ASP A 125 -1.43 2.34 -0.25
CA ASP A 125 -1.70 2.45 -1.68
C ASP A 125 -0.43 2.33 -2.54
N SER A 126 -0.59 2.31 -3.87
CA SER A 126 0.54 2.20 -4.80
C SER A 126 1.52 3.39 -4.79
N GLU A 127 1.11 4.53 -4.23
CA GLU A 127 1.92 5.75 -4.11
C GLU A 127 2.58 5.85 -2.71
N GLY A 128 2.29 4.91 -1.81
CA GLY A 128 2.88 4.82 -0.47
C GLY A 128 2.06 5.47 0.65
N MET A 129 0.82 5.90 0.39
CA MET A 129 -0.05 6.48 1.42
C MET A 129 -0.62 5.39 2.33
N GLU A 130 -0.49 5.57 3.64
CA GLU A 130 -1.00 4.65 4.65
C GLU A 130 -2.45 4.98 5.04
N TYR A 131 -3.26 3.93 5.22
CA TYR A 131 -4.63 4.04 5.70
C TYR A 131 -4.84 3.12 6.89
N ILE A 132 -5.31 3.70 7.98
CA ILE A 132 -5.54 3.04 9.25
C ILE A 132 -6.97 2.53 9.30
N ARG A 133 -7.13 1.26 9.63
CA ARG A 133 -8.41 0.59 9.85
C ARG A 133 -9.16 1.23 11.02
N LYS A 134 -10.45 1.46 10.83
CA LYS A 134 -11.40 1.95 11.85
C LYS A 134 -12.68 1.12 11.79
N ALA A 135 -13.31 0.89 12.94
CA ALA A 135 -14.57 0.15 13.00
C ALA A 135 -15.73 1.01 12.47
N LYS A 136 -16.68 0.37 11.78
CA LYS A 136 -17.97 0.99 11.46
C LYS A 136 -18.80 1.02 12.75
N GLU A 137 -19.36 2.17 13.10
CA GLU A 137 -20.29 2.31 14.24
C GLU A 137 -21.65 1.66 13.94
#